data_AF-A0A2H3KY77-F1
#
_entry.id   AF-A0A2H3KY77-F1
#
_cell.length_a   1.000
_cell.length_b   1.000
_cell.length_c   1.000
_cell.angle_alpha   90.00
_cell.angle_beta   90.00
_cell.angle_gamma   90.00
#
_symmetry.space_group_name_H-M   'P 1'
#
loop_
_entity.id
_entity.type
_entity.pdbx_description
1 polymer ?
#
loop_
_entity_poly.entity_id
_entity_poly.type
_entity_poly.pdbx_seq_one_letter_code
_entity_poly.pdbx_strand_id
1 'polypeptide(L)'
;MFKFFIQLAFHFWPELYKKRFFKSLKSLNTDTYKCEPELGYLNKILHPNATFIDIGTNKGIYLYQAEQIITTGRIIGFEPNSDMVKLASHLFPKAQIVPLAISSKTGTATLFIPKIATGLQDTRGSLEALGDNVEKVEIQTITLDSWVQNNHLTTIDVVKIDVEGHEYDAILGCQHILQHFKPIFIIEIELRHAHYPIEAIFNFIKNFNYNVYYFDRKSKQLTPFDYTKMQLFQEDAFLNNFNLYINNFIFIPNQN
;
A
#
# COMPACT_ATOMS: atom_id res chain seq x y z
N MET A 1 -10.87 23.84 18.58
CA MET A 1 -9.92 24.87 18.13
C MET A 1 -8.77 24.29 17.28
N PHE A 2 -8.03 23.27 17.74
CA PHE A 2 -6.93 22.65 16.96
C PHE A 2 -7.36 21.99 15.63
N LYS A 3 -8.47 21.24 15.60
CA LYS A 3 -9.03 20.64 14.36
C LYS A 3 -9.39 21.69 13.29
N PHE A 4 -9.90 22.85 13.72
CA PHE A 4 -10.25 23.95 12.82
C PHE A 4 -9.00 24.51 12.13
N PHE A 5 -7.92 24.77 12.87
CA PHE A 5 -6.65 25.21 12.29
C PHE A 5 -6.02 24.17 11.37
N ILE A 6 -6.18 22.88 11.66
CA ILE A 6 -5.72 21.80 10.76
C ILE A 6 -6.51 21.79 9.45
N GLN A 7 -7.84 21.88 9.52
CA GLN A 7 -8.69 21.95 8.32
C GLN A 7 -8.42 23.24 7.52
N LEU A 8 -8.21 24.37 8.20
CA LEU A 8 -7.81 25.63 7.58
C LEU A 8 -6.44 25.47 6.87
N ALA A 9 -5.46 24.87 7.54
CA ALA A 9 -4.14 24.63 6.96
C ALA A 9 -4.21 23.65 5.78
N PHE A 10 -5.04 22.62 5.85
CA PHE A 10 -5.28 21.69 4.74
C PHE A 10 -5.88 22.39 3.52
N HIS A 11 -6.85 23.28 3.74
CA HIS A 11 -7.53 24.00 2.65
C HIS A 11 -6.66 25.13 2.05
N PHE A 12 -6.05 25.97 2.88
CA PHE A 12 -5.33 27.17 2.42
C PHE A 12 -3.82 26.97 2.23
N TRP A 13 -3.22 25.95 2.85
CA TRP A 13 -1.78 25.65 2.75
C TRP A 13 -1.47 24.14 2.66
N PRO A 14 -1.98 23.44 1.62
CA PRO A 14 -1.83 21.99 1.47
C PRO A 14 -0.37 21.53 1.50
N GLU A 15 0.55 22.26 0.87
CA GLU A 15 1.98 21.93 0.87
C GLU A 15 2.62 21.99 2.27
N LEU A 16 2.24 22.97 3.10
CA LEU A 16 2.72 23.05 4.49
C LEU A 16 2.10 21.96 5.35
N TYR A 17 0.81 21.66 5.14
CA TYR A 17 0.13 20.55 5.82
C TYR A 17 0.82 19.22 5.49
N LYS A 18 1.02 18.93 4.20
CA LYS A 18 1.70 17.74 3.69
C LYS A 18 3.11 17.61 4.26
N LYS A 19 3.92 18.66 4.18
CA LYS A 19 5.29 18.69 4.75
C LYS A 19 5.30 18.42 6.26
N ARG A 20 4.29 18.91 6.99
CA ARG A 20 4.18 18.70 8.44
C ARG A 20 3.67 17.30 8.79
N PHE A 21 2.70 16.80 8.03
CA PHE A 21 2.09 15.48 8.20
C PHE A 21 3.12 14.37 7.94
N PHE A 22 3.87 14.48 6.84
CA PHE A 22 4.92 13.53 6.46
C PHE A 22 6.31 13.91 6.98
N LYS A 23 6.40 14.75 8.02
CA LYS A 23 7.69 15.23 8.56
C LYS A 23 8.57 14.07 9.05
N SER A 24 7.98 13.02 9.63
CA SER A 24 8.69 11.81 10.05
C SER A 24 9.29 11.03 8.89
N LEU A 25 8.75 11.17 7.67
CA LEU A 25 9.29 10.58 6.45
C LEU A 25 10.43 11.42 5.82
N LYS A 26 10.70 12.64 6.31
CA LYS A 26 11.90 13.39 5.88
C LYS A 26 13.15 13.01 6.66
N SER A 27 12.98 12.41 7.85
CA SER A 27 14.08 11.94 8.69
C SER A 27 14.49 10.50 8.41
N LEU A 28 14.25 9.99 7.18
CA LEU A 28 14.71 8.67 6.79
C LEU A 28 16.23 8.53 7.07
N ASN A 29 17.06 9.56 6.98
CA ASN A 29 18.50 9.39 7.29
C ASN A 29 18.90 9.09 8.75
N THR A 30 17.98 8.97 9.71
CA THR A 30 18.33 8.66 11.11
C THR A 30 18.04 7.20 11.46
N ASP A 31 18.95 6.54 12.18
CA ASP A 31 18.87 5.13 12.64
C ASP A 31 17.65 4.79 13.54
N THR A 32 16.72 5.73 13.70
CA THR A 32 15.46 5.62 14.44
C THR A 32 14.27 5.92 13.53
N TYR A 33 14.10 5.13 12.46
CA TYR A 33 12.92 5.23 11.60
C TYR A 33 11.64 4.85 12.35
N LYS A 34 10.71 5.79 12.53
CA LYS A 34 9.32 5.52 12.96
C LYS A 34 8.38 5.26 11.78
N CYS A 35 8.87 4.63 10.72
CA CYS A 35 8.09 4.36 9.51
C CYS A 35 8.52 3.05 8.84
N GLU A 36 7.75 2.62 7.84
CA GLU A 36 8.03 1.45 7.02
C GLU A 36 9.35 1.62 6.25
N PRO A 37 10.26 0.64 6.32
CA PRO A 37 11.63 0.76 5.82
C PRO A 37 11.67 0.57 4.30
N GLU A 38 10.65 -0.06 3.73
CA GLU A 38 10.46 -0.24 2.28
C GLU A 38 10.29 1.10 1.56
N LEU A 39 9.85 2.15 2.27
CA LEU A 39 9.87 3.52 1.73
C LEU A 39 11.28 3.95 1.33
N GLY A 40 12.31 3.53 2.09
CA GLY A 40 13.71 3.73 1.73
C GLY A 40 14.12 2.91 0.49
N TYR A 41 13.54 1.72 0.34
CA TYR A 41 13.78 0.84 -0.81
C TYR A 41 13.18 1.40 -2.11
N LEU A 42 12.07 2.16 -2.06
CA LEU A 42 11.51 2.83 -3.24
C LEU A 42 12.54 3.69 -3.98
N ASN A 43 13.47 4.34 -3.27
CA ASN A 43 14.56 5.12 -3.90
C ASN A 43 15.51 4.27 -4.75
N LYS A 44 15.55 2.95 -4.52
CA LYS A 44 16.42 2.02 -5.26
C LYS A 44 15.73 1.40 -6.48
N ILE A 45 14.38 1.39 -6.51
CA ILE A 45 13.61 0.68 -7.54
C ILE A 45 12.75 1.60 -8.42
N LEU A 46 12.41 2.80 -7.94
CA LEU A 46 11.72 3.80 -8.74
C LEU A 46 12.73 4.68 -9.48
N HIS A 47 12.32 5.12 -10.67
CA HIS A 47 13.07 6.05 -11.52
C HIS A 47 12.14 7.14 -12.07
N PRO A 48 12.67 8.26 -12.61
CA PRO A 48 11.87 9.42 -13.03
C PRO A 48 10.67 9.12 -13.94
N ASN A 49 10.82 8.13 -14.84
CA ASN A 49 9.79 7.70 -15.80
C ASN A 49 8.94 6.52 -15.31
N ALA A 50 9.01 6.12 -14.02
CA ALA A 50 8.34 4.90 -13.54
C ALA A 50 6.82 5.04 -13.49
N THR A 51 6.13 3.93 -13.71
CA THR A 51 4.73 3.75 -13.34
C THR A 51 4.66 3.04 -11.99
N PHE A 52 4.23 3.78 -10.96
CA PHE A 52 3.99 3.27 -9.62
C PHE A 52 2.48 3.18 -9.35
N ILE A 53 2.04 2.04 -8.84
CA ILE A 53 0.66 1.78 -8.43
C ILE A 53 0.62 1.51 -6.92
N ASP A 54 -0.23 2.22 -6.20
CA ASP A 54 -0.43 2.09 -4.74
C ASP A 54 -1.87 1.65 -4.43
N ILE A 55 -2.07 0.38 -4.11
CA ILE A 55 -3.38 -0.21 -3.82
C ILE A 55 -3.64 -0.17 -2.33
N GLY A 56 -4.68 0.57 -1.92
CA GLY A 56 -4.94 0.88 -0.51
C GLY A 56 -4.23 2.16 -0.06
N THR A 57 -4.25 3.18 -0.92
CA THR A 57 -3.48 4.44 -0.75
C THR A 57 -3.65 5.10 0.63
N ASN A 58 -4.85 5.04 1.22
CA ASN A 58 -5.16 5.68 2.49
C ASN A 58 -4.79 7.18 2.48
N LYS A 59 -3.92 7.61 3.41
CA LYS A 59 -3.39 8.99 3.48
C LYS A 59 -2.26 9.27 2.48
N GLY A 60 -1.77 8.28 1.73
CA GLY A 60 -0.77 8.43 0.67
C GLY A 60 0.68 8.46 1.15
N ILE A 61 1.05 7.62 2.13
CA ILE A 61 2.44 7.51 2.62
C ILE A 61 3.39 7.09 1.47
N TYR A 62 3.01 6.07 0.68
CA TYR A 62 3.81 5.61 -0.45
C TYR A 62 3.78 6.61 -1.61
N LEU A 63 2.65 7.24 -1.88
CA LEU A 63 2.54 8.33 -2.88
C LEU A 63 3.52 9.47 -2.59
N TYR A 64 3.65 9.85 -1.32
CA TYR A 64 4.59 10.90 -0.89
C TYR A 64 6.05 10.57 -1.20
N GLN A 65 6.44 9.30 -1.08
CA GLN A 65 7.78 8.88 -1.47
C GLN A 65 7.93 8.82 -3.00
N ALA A 66 6.93 8.27 -3.69
CA ALA A 66 6.95 8.12 -5.15
C ALA A 66 7.05 9.46 -5.90
N GLU A 67 6.30 10.49 -5.50
CA GLU A 67 6.28 11.80 -6.18
C GLU A 67 7.58 12.62 -6.07
N GLN A 68 8.45 12.23 -5.12
CA GLN A 68 9.78 12.82 -4.96
C GLN A 68 10.76 12.26 -6.00
N ILE A 69 10.48 11.07 -6.54
CA ILE A 69 11.35 10.34 -7.45
C ILE A 69 10.81 10.41 -8.88
N ILE A 70 9.51 10.17 -9.05
CA ILE A 70 8.83 10.11 -10.34
C ILE A 70 8.47 11.53 -10.77
N THR A 71 9.06 11.99 -11.86
CA THR A 71 8.87 13.36 -12.39
C THR A 71 8.06 13.40 -13.68
N THR A 72 8.14 12.33 -14.47
CA THR A 72 7.57 12.22 -15.83
C THR A 72 6.76 10.93 -16.02
N GLY A 73 6.96 9.95 -15.15
CA GLY A 73 6.18 8.72 -15.09
C GLY A 73 4.78 8.92 -14.48
N ARG A 74 4.14 7.82 -14.10
CA ARG A 74 2.77 7.81 -13.58
C ARG A 74 2.74 7.35 -12.13
N ILE A 75 1.96 8.04 -11.32
CA ILE A 75 1.65 7.65 -9.94
C ILE A 75 0.14 7.45 -9.87
N ILE A 76 -0.28 6.24 -9.53
CA ILE A 76 -1.69 5.85 -9.50
C ILE A 76 -2.00 5.26 -8.13
N GLY A 77 -2.98 5.83 -7.43
CA GLY A 77 -3.44 5.32 -6.13
C GLY A 77 -4.86 4.78 -6.23
N PHE A 78 -5.13 3.62 -5.63
CA PHE A 78 -6.48 3.05 -5.50
C PHE A 78 -6.93 3.14 -4.04
N GLU A 79 -8.07 3.77 -3.81
CA GLU A 79 -8.65 3.94 -2.47
C GLU A 79 -10.18 3.97 -2.56
N PRO A 80 -10.90 3.02 -1.94
CA PRO A 80 -12.35 3.02 -1.98
C PRO A 80 -13.03 3.97 -0.97
N ASN A 81 -12.35 4.38 0.10
CA ASN A 81 -12.90 5.29 1.10
C ASN A 81 -12.93 6.72 0.56
N SER A 82 -14.14 7.24 0.32
CA SER A 82 -14.34 8.57 -0.29
C SER A 82 -13.68 9.72 0.47
N ASP A 83 -13.52 9.64 1.79
CA ASP A 83 -12.84 10.67 2.58
C ASP A 83 -11.32 10.60 2.38
N MET A 84 -10.76 9.40 2.29
CA MET A 84 -9.35 9.20 1.97
C MET A 84 -9.04 9.58 0.52
N VAL A 85 -9.93 9.29 -0.44
CA VAL A 85 -9.82 9.75 -1.83
C VAL A 85 -9.73 11.28 -1.89
N LYS A 86 -10.64 11.99 -1.22
CA LYS A 86 -10.62 13.47 -1.18
C LYS A 86 -9.31 13.99 -0.58
N LEU A 87 -8.88 13.38 0.54
CA LEU A 87 -7.63 13.74 1.22
C LEU A 87 -6.42 13.54 0.30
N ALA A 88 -6.25 12.33 -0.25
CA ALA A 88 -5.12 11.99 -1.10
C ALA A 88 -5.11 12.80 -2.40
N SER A 89 -6.25 13.00 -3.06
CA SER A 89 -6.34 13.80 -4.30
C SER A 89 -5.90 15.24 -4.08
N HIS A 90 -6.25 15.82 -2.92
CA HIS A 90 -5.85 17.19 -2.57
C HIS A 90 -4.37 17.29 -2.21
N LEU A 91 -3.80 16.27 -1.56
CA LEU A 91 -2.39 16.25 -1.16
C LEU A 91 -1.46 15.89 -2.32
N PHE A 92 -1.89 15.08 -3.27
CA PHE A 92 -1.03 14.51 -4.31
C PHE A 92 -1.57 14.85 -5.71
N PRO A 93 -1.53 16.12 -6.14
CA PRO A 93 -2.06 16.53 -7.45
C PRO A 93 -1.32 15.91 -8.65
N LYS A 94 -0.11 15.36 -8.43
CA LYS A 94 0.65 14.58 -9.43
C LYS A 94 0.15 13.13 -9.57
N ALA A 95 -0.56 12.61 -8.56
CA ALA A 95 -1.04 11.25 -8.55
C ALA A 95 -2.49 11.19 -9.05
N GLN A 96 -2.80 10.17 -9.85
CA GLN A 96 -4.17 9.84 -10.20
C GLN A 96 -4.76 8.97 -9.08
N ILE A 97 -5.67 9.54 -8.29
CA ILE A 97 -6.38 8.78 -7.25
C ILE A 97 -7.68 8.23 -7.83
N VAL A 98 -7.85 6.91 -7.74
CA VAL A 98 -8.95 6.15 -8.31
C VAL A 98 -9.85 5.65 -7.17
N PRO A 99 -11.14 6.04 -7.14
CA PRO A 99 -12.07 5.70 -6.07
C PRO A 99 -12.63 4.27 -6.20
N LEU A 100 -11.76 3.28 -6.36
CA LEU A 100 -12.10 1.87 -6.57
C LEU A 100 -11.25 0.99 -5.66
N ALA A 101 -11.81 -0.11 -5.18
CA ALA A 101 -11.03 -1.19 -4.57
C ALA A 101 -10.55 -2.17 -5.64
N ILE A 102 -9.30 -2.61 -5.53
CA ILE A 102 -8.79 -3.72 -6.34
C ILE A 102 -9.18 -5.05 -5.71
N SER A 103 -9.69 -5.97 -6.52
CA SER A 103 -10.13 -7.29 -6.10
C SER A 103 -10.00 -8.29 -7.25
N SER A 104 -10.40 -9.54 -7.01
CA SER A 104 -10.42 -10.63 -7.99
C SER A 104 -11.56 -10.51 -9.00
N LYS A 105 -12.52 -9.59 -8.78
CA LYS A 105 -13.67 -9.37 -9.65
C LYS A 105 -14.17 -7.93 -9.65
N THR A 106 -14.77 -7.54 -10.77
CA THR A 106 -15.50 -6.27 -10.92
C THR A 106 -16.91 -6.39 -10.34
N GLY A 107 -17.34 -5.38 -9.60
CA GLY A 107 -18.66 -5.36 -8.97
C GLY A 107 -18.74 -4.41 -7.80
N THR A 108 -19.50 -4.80 -6.76
CA THR A 108 -19.60 -4.07 -5.51
C THR A 108 -19.14 -4.91 -4.32
N ALA A 109 -18.67 -4.24 -3.28
CA ALA A 109 -18.33 -4.84 -2.00
C ALA A 109 -18.73 -3.90 -0.86
N THR A 110 -18.74 -4.42 0.37
CA THR A 110 -18.94 -3.60 1.58
C THR A 110 -17.59 -3.31 2.21
N LEU A 111 -17.26 -2.03 2.36
CA LEU A 111 -16.13 -1.55 3.16
C LEU A 111 -16.61 -1.27 4.58
N PHE A 112 -15.85 -1.77 5.55
CA PHE A 112 -16.05 -1.55 6.98
C PHE A 112 -15.02 -0.53 7.48
N ILE A 113 -15.49 0.62 7.94
CA ILE A 113 -14.65 1.71 8.42
C ILE A 113 -14.84 1.83 9.95
N PRO A 114 -13.79 1.63 10.76
CA PRO A 114 -13.90 1.77 12.21
C PRO A 114 -14.34 3.18 12.64
N LYS A 115 -15.37 3.28 13.49
CA LYS A 115 -15.81 4.56 14.09
C LYS A 115 -15.04 4.82 15.39
N ILE A 116 -13.99 5.63 15.34
CA ILE A 116 -13.27 6.08 16.55
C ILE A 116 -13.84 7.42 17.04
N ALA A 117 -14.31 7.47 18.29
CA ALA A 117 -14.95 8.64 18.91
C ALA A 117 -13.99 9.83 19.16
N THR A 118 -12.68 9.58 19.18
CA THR A 118 -11.64 10.58 19.48
C THR A 118 -10.81 10.86 18.23
N GLY A 119 -11.14 11.95 17.54
CA GLY A 119 -10.53 12.26 16.26
C GLY A 119 -9.01 12.46 16.31
N LEU A 120 -8.31 11.51 15.71
CA LEU A 120 -7.28 11.63 14.68
C LEU A 120 -7.41 10.30 13.93
N GLN A 121 -7.86 10.37 12.67
CA GLN A 121 -8.19 9.18 11.87
C GLN A 121 -6.95 8.28 11.75
N ASP A 122 -6.97 7.10 12.36
CA ASP A 122 -6.19 5.96 11.92
C ASP A 122 -7.16 5.05 11.16
N THR A 123 -7.64 5.55 10.02
CA THR A 123 -8.69 4.93 9.21
C THR A 123 -8.10 3.79 8.40
N ARG A 124 -7.72 2.70 9.05
CA ARG A 124 -7.56 1.40 8.37
C ARG A 124 -8.99 0.91 8.06
N GLY A 125 -9.43 1.12 6.82
CA GLY A 125 -10.69 0.55 6.33
C GLY A 125 -10.40 -0.86 5.82
N SER A 126 -11.27 -1.82 6.14
CA SER A 126 -11.12 -3.21 5.70
C SER A 126 -12.36 -3.65 4.95
N LEU A 127 -12.22 -4.58 4.00
CA LEU A 127 -13.37 -5.25 3.37
C LEU A 127 -13.99 -6.34 4.24
N GLU A 128 -13.49 -6.47 5.48
CA GLU A 128 -13.92 -7.42 6.48
C GLU A 128 -14.48 -6.72 7.72
N ALA A 129 -15.38 -7.38 8.43
CA ALA A 129 -16.07 -6.79 9.58
C ALA A 129 -15.15 -6.72 10.81
N LEU A 130 -14.68 -5.52 11.15
CA LEU A 130 -13.83 -5.26 12.34
C LEU A 130 -14.65 -4.73 13.53
N GLY A 131 -15.23 -5.63 14.35
CA GLY A 131 -15.85 -5.29 15.64
C GLY A 131 -17.22 -4.57 15.59
N ASP A 132 -17.71 -4.12 16.75
CA ASP A 132 -19.12 -3.73 16.94
C ASP A 132 -19.48 -2.30 16.47
N ASN A 133 -18.49 -1.42 16.23
CA ASN A 133 -18.73 -0.01 15.88
C ASN A 133 -18.04 0.39 14.57
N VAL A 134 -18.56 -0.13 13.47
CA VAL A 134 -18.10 0.14 12.10
C VAL A 134 -19.16 0.86 11.28
N GLU A 135 -18.73 1.78 10.43
CA GLU A 135 -19.51 2.28 9.31
C GLU A 135 -19.40 1.31 8.14
N LYS A 136 -20.54 0.97 7.53
CA LYS A 136 -20.58 0.12 6.34
C LYS A 136 -20.85 1.00 5.13
N VAL A 137 -19.96 0.94 4.14
CA VAL A 137 -20.06 1.74 2.92
C VAL A 137 -20.02 0.79 1.73
N GLU A 138 -20.99 0.88 0.83
CA GLU A 138 -20.92 0.17 -0.45
C GLU A 138 -19.88 0.85 -1.35
N ILE A 139 -18.98 0.05 -1.89
CA ILE A 139 -17.88 0.49 -2.73
C ILE A 139 -17.86 -0.29 -4.04
N GLN A 140 -17.21 0.28 -5.06
CA GLN A 140 -17.00 -0.39 -6.34
C GLN A 140 -15.66 -1.15 -6.33
N THR A 141 -15.65 -2.35 -6.89
CA THR A 141 -14.46 -3.17 -7.08
C THR A 141 -14.15 -3.36 -8.57
N ILE A 142 -12.87 -3.54 -8.88
CA ILE A 142 -12.38 -3.87 -10.22
C ILE A 142 -11.12 -4.75 -10.12
N THR A 143 -10.85 -5.57 -11.13
CA THR A 143 -9.51 -6.21 -11.23
C THR A 143 -8.49 -5.20 -11.73
N LEU A 144 -7.25 -5.29 -11.23
CA LEU A 144 -6.20 -4.38 -11.70
C LEU A 144 -5.90 -4.61 -13.18
N ASP A 145 -5.93 -5.87 -13.64
CA ASP A 145 -5.79 -6.21 -15.05
C ASP A 145 -6.81 -5.48 -15.94
N SER A 146 -8.10 -5.50 -15.56
CA SER A 146 -9.15 -4.81 -16.33
C SER A 146 -8.95 -3.29 -16.34
N TRP A 147 -8.58 -2.72 -15.19
CA TRP A 147 -8.35 -1.28 -15.09
C TRP A 147 -7.14 -0.86 -15.94
N VAL A 148 -6.04 -1.60 -15.87
CA VAL A 148 -4.81 -1.37 -16.65
C VAL A 148 -5.09 -1.43 -18.14
N GLN A 149 -5.85 -2.44 -18.60
CA GLN A 149 -6.26 -2.56 -19.99
C GLN A 149 -7.13 -1.39 -20.45
N ASN A 150 -8.14 -1.02 -19.67
CA ASN A 150 -9.07 0.07 -20.01
C ASN A 150 -8.41 1.45 -20.02
N ASN A 151 -7.33 1.62 -19.26
CA ASN A 151 -6.56 2.87 -19.19
C ASN A 151 -5.30 2.85 -20.06
N HIS A 152 -5.13 1.81 -20.89
CA HIS A 152 -4.05 1.66 -21.86
C HIS A 152 -2.65 1.86 -21.25
N LEU A 153 -2.42 1.30 -20.07
CA LEU A 153 -1.11 1.33 -19.43
C LEU A 153 -0.16 0.37 -20.15
N THR A 154 1.02 0.87 -20.50
CA THR A 154 2.05 0.11 -21.24
C THR A 154 3.25 -0.27 -20.38
N THR A 155 3.39 0.32 -19.20
CA THR A 155 4.44 0.00 -18.22
C THR A 155 3.86 0.00 -16.81
N ILE A 156 4.37 -0.88 -15.96
CA ILE A 156 4.14 -0.93 -14.52
C ILE A 156 5.46 -1.39 -13.92
N ASP A 157 6.09 -0.56 -13.09
CA ASP A 157 7.41 -0.86 -12.52
C ASP A 157 7.28 -1.43 -11.11
N VAL A 158 6.39 -0.83 -10.31
CA VAL A 158 6.19 -1.21 -8.91
C VAL A 158 4.71 -1.13 -8.54
N VAL A 159 4.22 -2.15 -7.84
CA VAL A 159 2.88 -2.20 -7.26
C VAL A 159 2.98 -2.40 -5.75
N LYS A 160 2.47 -1.46 -4.96
CA LYS A 160 2.25 -1.64 -3.51
C LYS A 160 0.82 -2.13 -3.28
N ILE A 161 0.67 -3.09 -2.37
CA ILE A 161 -0.63 -3.59 -1.90
C ILE A 161 -0.67 -3.49 -0.37
N ASP A 162 -1.68 -2.81 0.15
CA ASP A 162 -1.99 -2.67 1.57
C ASP A 162 -3.50 -2.49 1.76
N VAL A 163 -4.25 -3.60 1.78
CA VAL A 163 -5.71 -3.59 1.71
C VAL A 163 -6.39 -4.25 2.91
N GLU A 164 -5.63 -4.51 3.97
CA GLU A 164 -6.06 -4.97 5.29
C GLU A 164 -7.04 -6.16 5.23
N GLY A 165 -6.53 -7.32 4.79
CA GLY A 165 -7.25 -8.61 4.77
C GLY A 165 -7.72 -9.02 3.37
N HIS A 166 -7.59 -8.15 2.36
CA HIS A 166 -8.06 -8.41 0.98
C HIS A 166 -6.91 -8.65 -0.01
N GLU A 167 -5.71 -8.92 0.48
CA GLU A 167 -4.49 -8.97 -0.35
C GLU A 167 -4.58 -10.09 -1.38
N TYR A 168 -5.05 -11.27 -0.97
CA TYR A 168 -5.13 -12.43 -1.86
C TYR A 168 -6.06 -12.15 -3.04
N ASP A 169 -7.24 -11.59 -2.79
CA ASP A 169 -8.17 -11.21 -3.85
C ASP A 169 -7.62 -10.10 -4.74
N ALA A 170 -6.95 -9.10 -4.17
CA ALA A 170 -6.30 -8.05 -4.96
C ALA A 170 -5.25 -8.64 -5.92
N ILE A 171 -4.44 -9.59 -5.44
CA ILE A 171 -3.41 -10.28 -6.23
C ILE A 171 -4.02 -11.18 -7.31
N LEU A 172 -5.12 -11.88 -7.02
CA LEU A 172 -5.85 -12.67 -8.03
C LEU A 172 -6.33 -11.80 -9.20
N GLY A 173 -6.60 -10.51 -8.96
CA GLY A 173 -6.94 -9.52 -9.99
C GLY A 173 -5.75 -8.98 -10.81
N CYS A 174 -4.55 -9.52 -10.63
CA CYS A 174 -3.29 -9.04 -11.24
C CYS A 174 -2.57 -10.09 -12.11
N GLN A 175 -3.27 -11.14 -12.59
CA GLN A 175 -2.65 -12.26 -13.31
C GLN A 175 -1.91 -11.83 -14.59
N HIS A 176 -2.55 -11.02 -15.43
CA HIS A 176 -1.94 -10.53 -16.65
C HIS A 176 -0.74 -9.62 -16.32
N ILE A 177 -0.84 -8.80 -15.27
CA ILE A 177 0.26 -7.95 -14.79
C ILE A 177 1.47 -8.78 -14.32
N LEU A 178 1.24 -9.80 -13.49
CA LEU A 178 2.28 -10.72 -13.01
C LEU A 178 2.97 -11.44 -14.18
N GLN A 179 2.21 -11.83 -15.20
CA GLN A 179 2.74 -12.58 -16.33
C GLN A 179 3.49 -11.72 -17.35
N HIS A 180 2.97 -10.53 -17.66
CA HIS A 180 3.43 -9.74 -18.81
C HIS A 180 4.19 -8.47 -18.44
N PHE A 181 3.72 -7.72 -17.44
CA PHE A 181 4.41 -6.49 -17.00
C PHE A 181 5.57 -6.81 -16.08
N LYS A 182 5.44 -7.87 -15.28
CA LYS A 182 6.42 -8.32 -14.31
C LYS A 182 6.93 -7.17 -13.41
N PRO A 183 6.07 -6.38 -12.75
CA PRO A 183 6.55 -5.34 -11.84
C PRO A 183 7.11 -5.96 -10.56
N ILE A 184 7.86 -5.17 -9.80
CA ILE A 184 8.13 -5.51 -8.39
C ILE A 184 6.83 -5.31 -7.59
N PHE A 185 6.46 -6.28 -6.77
CA PHE A 185 5.37 -6.10 -5.82
C PHE A 185 5.92 -5.85 -4.41
N ILE A 186 5.32 -4.93 -3.68
CA ILE A 186 5.49 -4.77 -2.23
C ILE A 186 4.10 -5.03 -1.63
N ILE A 187 3.98 -6.01 -0.75
CA ILE A 187 2.67 -6.46 -0.24
C ILE A 187 2.75 -6.51 1.28
N GLU A 188 1.87 -5.76 1.96
CA GLU A 188 1.66 -5.93 3.40
C GLU A 188 0.82 -7.18 3.62
N ILE A 189 1.39 -8.21 4.25
CA ILE A 189 0.71 -9.47 4.57
C ILE A 189 0.82 -9.67 6.07
N GLU A 190 -0.33 -9.71 6.77
CA GLU A 190 -0.39 -9.92 8.21
C GLU A 190 -1.21 -11.16 8.59
N LEU A 191 -0.63 -12.02 9.43
CA LEU A 191 -1.26 -13.25 9.92
C LEU A 191 -2.63 -12.99 10.57
N ARG A 192 -2.74 -11.89 11.31
CA ARG A 192 -3.96 -11.53 12.04
C ARG A 192 -5.11 -11.03 11.16
N HIS A 193 -4.82 -10.64 9.91
CA HIS A 193 -5.83 -10.21 8.94
C HIS A 193 -6.12 -11.30 7.89
N ALA A 194 -5.34 -12.38 7.89
CA ALA A 194 -5.51 -13.44 6.91
C ALA A 194 -6.67 -14.37 7.32
N HIS A 195 -7.76 -14.30 6.56
CA HIS A 195 -8.84 -15.29 6.58
C HIS A 195 -8.67 -16.40 5.54
N TYR A 196 -7.51 -16.43 4.88
CA TYR A 196 -7.09 -17.39 3.87
C TYR A 196 -5.76 -18.04 4.27
N PRO A 197 -5.40 -19.22 3.72
CA PRO A 197 -4.07 -19.79 3.91
C PRO A 197 -3.03 -18.85 3.32
N ILE A 198 -2.17 -18.29 4.15
CA ILE A 198 -1.21 -17.25 3.75
C ILE A 198 -0.26 -17.73 2.67
N GLU A 199 0.12 -19.01 2.71
CA GLU A 199 0.91 -19.67 1.68
C GLU A 199 0.27 -19.56 0.29
N ALA A 200 -1.04 -19.34 0.18
CA ALA A 200 -1.73 -19.15 -1.09
C ALA A 200 -1.21 -17.92 -1.84
N ILE A 201 -0.94 -16.80 -1.16
CA ILE A 201 -0.35 -15.61 -1.79
C ILE A 201 1.05 -15.94 -2.32
N PHE A 202 1.90 -16.47 -1.46
CA PHE A 202 3.30 -16.74 -1.82
C PHE A 202 3.40 -17.77 -2.95
N ASN A 203 2.64 -18.86 -2.87
CA ASN A 203 2.63 -19.89 -3.91
C ASN A 203 2.04 -19.37 -5.22
N PHE A 204 0.97 -18.57 -5.16
CA PHE A 204 0.37 -17.99 -6.35
C PHE A 204 1.36 -17.11 -7.10
N ILE A 205 2.01 -16.16 -6.42
CA ILE A 205 2.99 -15.25 -7.04
C ILE A 205 4.23 -16.04 -7.52
N LYS A 206 4.69 -17.02 -6.75
CA LYS A 206 5.82 -17.88 -7.13
C LYS A 206 5.59 -18.64 -8.45
N ASN A 207 4.34 -19.03 -8.75
CA ASN A 207 3.99 -19.67 -10.03
C ASN A 207 4.23 -18.76 -11.25
N PHE A 208 4.35 -17.44 -11.06
CA PHE A 208 4.74 -16.48 -12.09
C PHE A 208 6.26 -16.21 -12.13
N ASN A 209 7.07 -17.07 -11.51
CA ASN A 209 8.54 -16.98 -11.42
C ASN A 209 9.03 -15.75 -10.66
N TYR A 210 8.45 -15.50 -9.50
CA TYR A 210 8.89 -14.46 -8.56
C TYR A 210 9.63 -15.06 -7.37
N ASN A 211 10.66 -14.35 -6.91
CA ASN A 211 11.31 -14.59 -5.63
C ASN A 211 10.79 -13.61 -4.58
N VAL A 212 10.75 -14.04 -3.33
CA VAL A 212 10.26 -13.22 -2.22
C VAL A 212 11.39 -12.81 -1.27
N TYR A 213 11.34 -11.57 -0.85
CA TYR A 213 12.30 -10.93 0.04
C TYR A 213 11.56 -10.13 1.11
N TYR A 214 12.26 -9.76 2.16
CA TYR A 214 11.89 -8.63 3.00
C TYR A 214 13.05 -7.62 3.02
N PHE A 215 12.76 -6.36 3.35
CA PHE A 215 13.80 -5.36 3.48
C PHE A 215 14.35 -5.34 4.91
N ASP A 216 15.56 -5.85 5.10
CA ASP A 216 16.21 -5.85 6.41
C ASP A 216 16.67 -4.43 6.78
N ARG A 217 16.11 -3.92 7.89
CA ARG A 217 16.32 -2.55 8.32
C ARG A 217 17.75 -2.26 8.76
N LYS A 218 18.42 -3.25 9.36
CA LYS A 218 19.77 -3.10 9.92
C LYS A 218 20.81 -3.01 8.80
N SER A 219 20.76 -3.94 7.87
CA SER A 219 21.68 -3.99 6.72
C SER A 219 21.26 -3.03 5.59
N LYS A 220 20.00 -2.59 5.56
CA LYS A 220 19.39 -1.81 4.46
C LYS A 220 19.45 -2.56 3.12
N GLN A 221 19.32 -3.88 3.18
CA GLN A 221 19.38 -4.81 2.03
C GLN A 221 18.15 -5.71 2.00
N LEU A 222 17.89 -6.28 0.82
CA LEU A 222 16.89 -7.32 0.68
C LEU A 222 17.44 -8.65 1.19
N THR A 223 16.66 -9.32 2.01
CA THR A 223 16.96 -10.66 2.52
C THR A 223 15.93 -11.64 1.95
N PRO A 224 16.36 -12.76 1.35
CA PRO A 224 15.43 -13.79 0.88
C PRO A 224 14.52 -14.25 2.02
N PHE A 225 13.23 -14.36 1.72
CA PHE A 225 12.24 -14.75 2.71
C PHE A 225 11.71 -16.16 2.44
N ASP A 226 11.45 -16.89 3.52
CA ASP A 226 10.79 -18.19 3.50
C ASP A 226 9.50 -18.05 4.31
N TYR A 227 8.36 -18.17 3.63
CA TYR A 227 7.04 -17.96 4.23
C TYR A 227 6.75 -18.94 5.37
N THR A 228 7.43 -20.09 5.44
CA THR A 228 7.31 -21.03 6.57
C THR A 228 7.80 -20.42 7.89
N LYS A 229 8.59 -19.34 7.83
CA LYS A 229 9.09 -18.61 9.00
C LYS A 229 8.22 -17.43 9.40
N MET A 230 7.10 -17.16 8.71
CA MET A 230 6.31 -15.95 8.93
C MET A 230 5.84 -15.78 10.36
N GLN A 231 5.45 -16.88 11.03
CA GLN A 231 5.03 -16.84 12.43
C GLN A 231 6.12 -16.30 13.38
N LEU A 232 7.41 -16.54 13.08
CA LEU A 232 8.54 -16.05 13.88
C LEU A 232 8.73 -14.53 13.79
N PHE A 233 8.29 -13.92 12.68
CA PHE A 233 8.42 -12.48 12.46
C PHE A 233 7.18 -11.70 12.88
N GLN A 234 6.06 -12.36 13.15
CA GLN A 234 4.79 -11.70 13.41
C GLN A 234 4.18 -12.07 14.77
N GLU A 235 5.03 -12.39 15.73
CA GLU A 235 4.61 -12.51 17.13
C GLU A 235 4.10 -11.17 17.66
N ASP A 236 3.03 -11.19 18.46
CA ASP A 236 2.41 -9.97 19.02
C ASP A 236 3.41 -9.10 19.80
N ALA A 237 4.42 -9.73 20.42
CA ALA A 237 5.50 -9.06 21.13
C ALA A 237 6.31 -8.10 20.23
N PHE A 238 6.27 -8.29 18.91
CA PHE A 238 7.01 -7.51 17.94
C PHE A 238 6.17 -6.43 17.24
N LEU A 239 4.84 -6.36 17.41
CA LEU A 239 3.95 -5.45 16.66
C LEU A 239 4.42 -3.98 16.57
N ASN A 240 5.13 -3.48 17.58
CA ASN A 240 5.70 -2.12 17.60
C ASN A 240 7.22 -2.07 17.41
N ASN A 241 7.86 -3.23 17.34
CA ASN A 241 9.26 -3.38 17.00
C ASN A 241 9.41 -3.73 15.53
N PHE A 242 9.30 -2.69 14.75
CA PHE A 242 9.65 -2.60 13.35
C PHE A 242 10.91 -3.38 12.89
N ASN A 243 11.96 -3.52 13.71
CA ASN A 243 13.15 -4.30 13.33
C ASN A 243 12.97 -5.82 13.41
N LEU A 244 11.95 -6.28 14.14
CA LEU A 244 11.62 -7.70 14.34
C LEU A 244 10.33 -8.07 13.62
N TYR A 245 9.37 -7.13 13.54
CA TYR A 245 8.10 -7.32 12.86
C TYR A 245 8.20 -7.05 11.38
N ILE A 246 8.06 -8.11 10.60
CA ILE A 246 8.09 -8.07 9.14
C ILE A 246 6.68 -8.36 8.62
N ASN A 247 6.05 -7.33 8.05
CA ASN A 247 4.74 -7.44 7.42
C ASN A 247 4.77 -7.09 5.93
N ASN A 248 5.79 -6.34 5.46
CA ASN A 248 5.92 -6.02 4.05
C ASN A 248 6.88 -6.99 3.34
N PHE A 249 6.37 -7.67 2.33
CA PHE A 249 7.10 -8.64 1.52
C PHE A 249 7.27 -8.13 0.09
N ILE A 250 8.48 -8.29 -0.43
CA ILE A 250 8.90 -7.75 -1.73
C ILE A 250 9.06 -8.92 -2.68
N PHE A 251 8.21 -8.97 -3.70
CA PHE A 251 8.27 -9.99 -4.75
C PHE A 251 8.96 -9.39 -5.97
N ILE A 252 10.05 -10.02 -6.40
CA ILE A 252 10.86 -9.60 -7.54
C ILE A 252 10.79 -10.68 -8.62
N PRO A 253 10.46 -10.34 -9.88
CA PRO A 253 10.44 -11.31 -10.96
C PRO A 253 11.86 -11.83 -11.22
N ASN A 254 11.98 -13.13 -11.49
CA ASN A 254 13.24 -13.68 -11.98
C ASN A 254 13.54 -13.10 -13.37
N GLN A 255 14.77 -12.59 -13.52
CA GLN A 255 15.32 -12.28 -14.84
C GLN A 255 15.67 -13.63 -15.48
N ASN A 256 14.86 -14.05 -16.45
CA ASN A 256 15.25 -15.14 -17.36
C ASN A 256 16.24 -14.61 -18.39
#